data_AF-A0A553V138-F1
#
_entry.id   AF-A0A553V138-F1
#
_cell.length_a   1.000
_cell.length_b   1.000
_cell.length_c   1.000
_cell.angle_alpha   90.00
_cell.angle_beta   90.00
_cell.angle_gamma   90.00
#
_symmetry.space_group_name_H-M   'P 1'
#
loop_
_entity.id
_entity.type
_entity.pdbx_description
1 polymer ?
#
loop_
_entity_poly.entity_id
_entity_poly.type
_entity_poly.pdbx_seq_one_letter_code
_entity_poly.pdbx_strand_id
1 'polypeptide(L)'
;MLLSACNITVTPAPNGGGSSVTLNAVTSYNSEYTLRTSVKDQNNKTLAAGTNVICDDRNTQLQVGVSWTGGLQRIGISFKGVQTGQTTKQRIFGDRYSSPDYSGNGLATITIGSEVAPLKVSSGLSAQSIIPTPINTTYVRGYTYVQAIGEDQNGNVSNVVESVTAIPVVNCS
;
A
#
# COMPACT_ATOMS: atom_id res chain seq x y z
N MET A 1 -2.69 -30.13 7.52
CA MET A 1 -2.99 -28.87 6.83
C MET A 1 -3.39 -27.85 7.87
N LEU A 2 -2.48 -26.95 8.28
CA LEU A 2 -2.83 -25.83 9.16
C LEU A 2 -3.24 -24.65 8.27
N LEU A 3 -4.50 -24.22 8.37
CA LEU A 3 -4.94 -22.95 7.82
C LEU A 3 -4.25 -21.83 8.60
N SER A 4 -3.38 -21.08 7.93
CA SER A 4 -2.83 -19.82 8.45
C SER A 4 -3.96 -18.81 8.51
N ALA A 5 -4.51 -18.57 9.71
CA ALA A 5 -5.40 -17.46 9.96
C ALA A 5 -4.67 -16.16 9.61
N CYS A 6 -5.10 -15.49 8.53
CA CYS A 6 -4.67 -14.13 8.24
C CYS A 6 -5.33 -13.23 9.29
N ASN A 7 -4.60 -12.94 10.38
CA ASN A 7 -5.02 -11.97 11.38
C ASN A 7 -4.92 -10.57 10.78
N ILE A 8 -5.95 -10.16 10.04
CA ILE A 8 -6.12 -8.76 9.61
C ILE A 8 -6.31 -7.94 10.88
N THR A 9 -5.31 -7.13 11.23
CA THR A 9 -5.41 -6.21 12.37
C THR A 9 -6.14 -4.97 11.91
N VAL A 10 -7.33 -4.74 12.47
CA VAL A 10 -8.13 -3.53 12.24
C VAL A 10 -7.86 -2.55 13.38
N THR A 11 -7.17 -1.45 13.10
CA THR A 11 -6.94 -0.39 14.10
C THR A 11 -8.00 0.71 13.92
N PRO A 12 -8.82 1.02 14.93
CA PRO A 12 -9.83 2.08 14.81
C PRO A 12 -9.22 3.48 14.63
N ALA A 13 -9.98 4.36 13.97
CA ALA A 13 -9.57 5.75 13.68
C ALA A 13 -9.39 6.59 14.97
N PRO A 14 -8.42 7.52 15.00
CA PRO A 14 -8.16 8.36 16.18
C PRO A 14 -9.12 9.55 16.38
N ASN A 15 -10.09 9.79 15.48
CA ASN A 15 -10.98 10.96 15.57
C ASN A 15 -12.43 10.51 15.84
N GLY A 16 -12.98 10.92 17.00
CA GLY A 16 -14.29 10.53 17.54
C GLY A 16 -15.55 11.00 16.79
N GLY A 17 -15.45 11.31 15.50
CA GLY A 17 -16.60 11.36 14.59
C GLY A 17 -16.63 10.04 13.84
N GLY A 18 -17.61 9.17 14.12
CA GLY A 18 -17.70 7.85 13.47
C GLY A 18 -17.71 8.03 11.96
N SER A 19 -16.60 7.65 11.31
CA SER A 19 -16.48 7.72 9.85
C SER A 19 -17.61 6.92 9.23
N SER A 20 -18.25 7.47 8.21
CA SER A 20 -19.28 6.73 7.48
C SER A 20 -18.70 5.63 6.59
N VAL A 21 -17.38 5.50 6.54
CA VAL A 21 -16.67 4.45 5.80
C VAL A 21 -15.86 3.55 6.74
N THR A 22 -15.91 2.25 6.45
CA THR A 22 -15.10 1.22 7.09
C THR A 22 -14.36 0.46 6.00
N LEU A 23 -13.04 0.31 6.14
CA LEU A 23 -12.26 -0.58 5.27
C LEU A 23 -12.32 -2.00 5.81
N ASN A 24 -12.55 -2.98 4.94
CA ASN A 24 -12.69 -4.38 5.31
C ASN A 24 -11.35 -5.11 5.18
N ALA A 25 -10.64 -4.92 4.05
CA ALA A 25 -9.34 -5.54 3.79
C ALA A 25 -8.58 -4.85 2.66
N VAL A 26 -7.24 -4.96 2.69
CA VAL A 26 -6.41 -4.84 1.49
C VAL A 26 -6.49 -6.17 0.73
N THR A 27 -7.07 -6.16 -0.46
CA THR A 27 -7.35 -7.35 -1.27
C THR A 27 -6.21 -7.69 -2.22
N SER A 28 -5.44 -6.69 -2.66
CA SER A 28 -4.29 -6.88 -3.54
C SER A 28 -3.34 -5.69 -3.52
N TYR A 29 -2.13 -5.88 -4.05
CA TYR A 29 -1.28 -4.78 -4.46
C TYR A 29 -0.47 -5.15 -5.71
N ASN A 30 -0.23 -4.18 -6.57
CA ASN A 30 0.59 -4.31 -7.76
C ASN A 30 1.52 -3.09 -7.84
N SER A 31 2.81 -3.33 -8.06
CA SER A 31 3.79 -2.25 -8.15
C SER A 31 4.20 -2.03 -9.60
N GLU A 32 4.52 -0.79 -9.93
CA GLU A 32 5.19 -0.40 -11.17
C GLU A 32 6.48 -1.16 -11.39
N TYR A 33 7.14 -1.64 -10.34
CA TYR A 33 8.40 -2.36 -10.47
C TYR A 33 8.31 -3.79 -9.94
N THR A 34 8.93 -4.70 -10.68
CA THR A 34 9.11 -6.09 -10.27
C THR A 34 10.56 -6.53 -10.42
N LEU A 35 10.98 -7.54 -9.65
CA LEU A 35 12.30 -8.12 -9.81
C LEU A 35 12.41 -8.83 -11.17
N ARG A 36 13.42 -8.48 -11.98
CA ARG A 36 13.70 -9.19 -13.24
C ARG A 36 14.23 -10.60 -13.01
N THR A 37 15.05 -10.77 -11.98
CA THR A 37 15.68 -12.04 -11.61
C THR A 37 15.44 -12.34 -10.14
N SER A 38 15.64 -13.59 -9.74
CA SER A 38 15.59 -13.93 -8.32
C SER A 38 16.76 -13.31 -7.57
N VAL A 39 16.48 -12.67 -6.44
CA VAL A 39 17.46 -11.96 -5.61
C VAL A 39 17.39 -12.51 -4.19
N LYS A 40 18.53 -12.60 -3.51
CA LYS A 40 18.55 -12.93 -2.08
C LYS A 40 18.53 -11.65 -1.26
N ASP A 41 17.70 -11.61 -0.23
CA ASP A 41 17.73 -10.53 0.75
C ASP A 41 18.89 -10.68 1.75
N GLN A 42 19.01 -9.72 2.66
CA GLN A 42 20.03 -9.71 3.72
C GLN A 42 19.95 -10.91 4.68
N ASN A 43 18.80 -11.60 4.73
CA ASN A 43 18.56 -12.79 5.54
C ASN A 43 18.69 -14.08 4.73
N ASN A 44 19.29 -14.02 3.53
CA ASN A 44 19.46 -15.16 2.62
C ASN A 44 18.12 -15.76 2.11
N LYS A 45 17.01 -15.03 2.26
CA LYS A 45 15.70 -15.40 1.71
C LYS A 45 15.67 -15.06 0.22
N THR A 46 15.31 -16.03 -0.60
CA THR A 46 15.15 -15.82 -2.05
C THR A 46 13.82 -15.14 -2.34
N LEU A 47 13.89 -13.96 -2.95
CA LEU A 47 12.79 -13.31 -3.65
C LEU A 47 12.81 -13.77 -5.09
N ALA A 48 11.68 -14.28 -5.60
CA ALA A 48 11.58 -14.78 -6.96
C ALA A 48 11.53 -13.61 -7.97
N ALA A 49 11.95 -13.88 -9.21
CA ALA A 49 11.63 -13.01 -10.34
C ALA A 49 10.11 -12.76 -10.42
N GLY A 50 9.71 -11.55 -10.80
CA GLY A 50 8.32 -11.09 -10.82
C GLY A 50 7.79 -10.57 -9.48
N THR A 51 8.58 -10.60 -8.40
CA THR A 51 8.17 -10.04 -7.10
C THR A 51 7.97 -8.54 -7.21
N ASN A 52 6.81 -8.02 -6.80
CA ASN A 52 6.54 -6.58 -6.69
C ASN A 52 7.47 -5.93 -5.67
N VAL A 53 8.06 -4.78 -6.02
CA VAL A 53 8.99 -4.04 -5.16
C VAL A 53 8.65 -2.57 -5.12
N ILE A 54 9.06 -1.86 -4.06
CA ILE A 54 9.05 -0.40 -4.02
C ILE A 54 10.47 0.09 -4.20
N CYS A 55 10.68 1.02 -5.13
CA CYS A 55 11.95 1.68 -5.30
C CYS A 55 12.15 2.75 -4.23
N ASP A 56 13.32 2.69 -3.61
CA ASP A 56 13.76 3.69 -2.64
C ASP A 56 14.38 4.92 -3.32
N ASP A 57 15.01 4.73 -4.48
CA ASP A 57 15.75 5.76 -5.22
C ASP A 57 14.91 6.53 -6.25
N ARG A 58 13.66 6.11 -6.50
CA ARG A 58 12.76 6.71 -7.50
C ARG A 58 11.30 6.54 -7.14
N ASN A 59 10.45 7.33 -7.78
CA ASN A 59 9.02 7.20 -7.61
C ASN A 59 8.54 5.81 -8.09
N THR A 60 7.67 5.20 -7.31
CA THR A 60 7.02 3.92 -7.62
C THR A 60 5.52 4.08 -7.56
N GLN A 61 4.82 3.81 -8.65
CA GLN A 61 3.37 3.70 -8.62
C GLN A 61 2.94 2.37 -8.00
N LEU A 62 2.07 2.42 -7.00
CA LEU A 62 1.49 1.24 -6.34
C LEU A 62 -0.03 1.27 -6.52
N GLN A 63 -0.56 0.23 -7.13
CA GLN A 63 -1.99 -0.02 -7.18
C GLN A 63 -2.37 -0.90 -6.00
N VAL A 64 -3.28 -0.42 -5.15
CA VAL A 64 -3.73 -1.12 -3.95
C VAL A 64 -5.21 -1.44 -4.09
N GLY A 65 -5.54 -2.73 -4.06
CA GLY A 65 -6.90 -3.21 -3.98
C GLY A 65 -7.43 -3.13 -2.56
N VAL A 66 -8.58 -2.50 -2.38
CA VAL A 66 -9.25 -2.40 -1.09
C VAL A 66 -10.73 -2.72 -1.22
N SER A 67 -11.29 -3.21 -0.12
CA SER A 67 -12.71 -3.45 0.05
C SER A 67 -13.24 -2.55 1.17
N TRP A 68 -14.42 -1.98 0.99
CA TRP A 68 -15.00 -1.05 1.96
C TRP A 68 -16.52 -1.17 2.05
N THR A 69 -17.05 -0.61 3.13
CA THR A 69 -18.47 -0.44 3.37
C THR A 69 -18.73 0.99 3.82
N GLY A 70 -19.80 1.59 3.30
CA GLY A 70 -20.15 2.97 3.57
C GLY A 70 -19.57 3.97 2.56
N GLY A 71 -19.72 5.26 2.83
CA GLY A 71 -19.49 6.35 1.85
C GLY A 71 -18.02 6.73 1.70
N LEU A 72 -17.28 6.01 0.86
CA LEU A 72 -15.87 6.26 0.60
C LEU A 72 -15.68 7.43 -0.35
N GLN A 73 -14.82 8.38 0.01
CA GLN A 73 -14.53 9.57 -0.79
C GLN A 73 -13.12 9.58 -1.36
N ARG A 74 -12.15 8.95 -0.69
CA ARG A 74 -10.82 8.65 -1.22
C ARG A 74 -10.12 7.60 -0.37
N ILE A 75 -9.18 6.90 -0.99
CA ILE A 75 -8.33 5.91 -0.32
C ILE A 75 -6.97 6.56 -0.09
N GLY A 76 -6.41 6.33 1.09
CA GLY A 76 -5.02 6.60 1.36
C GLY A 76 -4.27 5.39 1.89
N ILE A 77 -2.95 5.48 1.84
CA ILE A 77 -2.05 4.48 2.39
C ILE A 77 -1.02 5.09 3.33
N SER A 78 -0.54 4.29 4.26
CA SER A 78 0.69 4.47 5.01
C SER A 78 1.49 3.17 4.95
N PHE A 79 2.73 3.22 5.41
CA PHE A 79 3.63 2.06 5.38
C PHE A 79 4.03 1.70 6.80
N LYS A 80 4.13 0.41 7.10
CA LYS A 80 4.65 -0.08 8.38
C LYS A 80 5.86 -0.96 8.14
N GLY A 81 7.02 -0.54 8.66
CA GLY A 81 8.24 -1.33 8.55
C GLY A 81 8.10 -2.68 9.26
N VAL A 82 8.42 -3.78 8.58
CA VAL A 82 8.32 -5.15 9.14
C VAL A 82 9.22 -5.30 10.37
N GLN A 83 10.46 -4.80 10.28
CA GLN A 83 11.44 -4.95 11.35
C GLN A 83 11.25 -3.94 12.48
N THR A 84 10.87 -2.71 12.16
CA THR A 84 10.77 -1.62 13.14
C THR A 84 9.39 -1.56 13.81
N GLY A 85 8.37 -2.14 13.19
CA GLY A 85 6.97 -1.99 13.58
C GLY A 85 6.43 -0.56 13.44
N GLN A 86 7.25 0.38 12.95
CA GLN A 86 6.92 1.79 12.87
C GLN A 86 6.08 2.07 11.63
N THR A 87 4.94 2.73 11.84
CA THR A 87 4.12 3.27 10.76
C THR A 87 4.64 4.65 10.36
N THR A 88 4.72 4.90 9.06
CA THR A 88 5.04 6.22 8.51
C THR A 88 4.00 7.23 8.98
N LYS A 89 4.45 8.35 9.55
CA LYS A 89 3.54 9.42 9.99
C LYS A 89 2.72 10.01 8.84
N GLN A 90 3.22 9.87 7.61
CA GLN A 90 2.54 10.35 6.42
C GLN A 90 1.50 9.34 5.93
N ARG A 91 0.28 9.86 5.71
CA ARG A 91 -0.76 9.22 4.93
C ARG A 91 -0.77 9.81 3.53
N ILE A 92 -0.87 8.94 2.55
CA ILE A 92 -0.79 9.25 1.14
C ILE A 92 -2.16 8.99 0.56
N PHE A 93 -2.92 10.04 0.29
CA PHE A 93 -4.24 9.88 -0.32
C PHE A 93 -4.12 9.92 -1.84
N GLY A 94 -4.83 9.00 -2.50
CA GLY A 94 -5.14 9.12 -3.91
C GLY A 94 -6.17 10.22 -4.14
N ASP A 95 -6.60 10.32 -5.40
CA ASP A 95 -7.59 11.27 -5.85
C ASP A 95 -8.94 11.01 -5.19
N ARG A 96 -9.70 12.09 -5.14
CA ARG A 96 -11.03 12.13 -4.57
C ARG A 96 -12.03 11.62 -5.61
N TYR A 97 -12.89 10.68 -5.23
CA TYR A 97 -14.03 10.30 -6.08
C TYR A 97 -14.90 11.52 -6.34
N SER A 98 -15.50 11.61 -7.54
CA SER A 98 -16.40 12.72 -7.90
C SER A 98 -17.67 12.74 -7.04
N SER A 99 -18.08 11.57 -6.55
CA SER A 99 -19.16 11.34 -5.59
C SER A 99 -18.77 10.20 -4.64
N PRO A 100 -19.25 10.18 -3.38
CA PRO A 100 -18.95 9.08 -2.49
C PRO A 100 -19.38 7.73 -3.08
N ASP A 101 -18.50 6.74 -3.02
CA ASP A 101 -18.78 5.37 -3.45
C ASP A 101 -19.27 4.55 -2.24
N TYR A 102 -20.54 4.17 -2.28
CA TYR A 102 -21.24 3.54 -1.17
C TYR A 102 -21.07 2.03 -1.22
N SER A 103 -20.00 1.55 -0.58
CA SER A 103 -19.55 0.15 -0.50
C SER A 103 -19.08 -0.50 -1.81
N GLY A 104 -18.04 -1.32 -1.72
CA GLY A 104 -17.52 -2.03 -2.89
C GLY A 104 -16.09 -2.52 -2.74
N ASN A 105 -15.52 -2.89 -3.88
CA ASN A 105 -14.11 -3.21 -4.06
C ASN A 105 -13.56 -2.33 -5.17
N GLY A 106 -12.32 -1.88 -5.02
CA GLY A 106 -11.72 -0.95 -5.97
C GLY A 106 -10.21 -0.94 -5.88
N LEU A 107 -9.60 -0.40 -6.92
CA LEU A 107 -8.16 -0.22 -7.02
C LEU A 107 -7.84 1.27 -6.84
N ALA A 108 -7.00 1.59 -5.87
CA ALA A 108 -6.41 2.91 -5.72
C ALA A 108 -5.00 2.89 -6.30
N THR A 109 -4.75 3.75 -7.29
CA THR A 109 -3.40 3.99 -7.79
C THR A 109 -2.78 5.11 -6.97
N ILE A 110 -1.63 4.83 -6.35
CA ILE A 110 -0.93 5.76 -5.48
C ILE A 110 0.54 5.78 -5.87
N THR A 111 1.02 6.92 -6.34
CA THR A 111 2.45 7.14 -6.53
C THR A 111 3.12 7.23 -5.17
N ILE A 112 4.26 6.57 -4.99
CA ILE A 112 5.15 6.67 -3.83
C ILE A 112 6.39 7.39 -4.35
N GLY A 113 6.86 8.47 -3.73
CA GLY A 113 8.04 9.16 -4.26
C GLY A 113 9.37 8.47 -3.91
N SER A 114 10.47 8.93 -4.53
CA SER A 114 11.84 8.58 -4.13
C SER A 114 12.13 9.02 -2.70
N GLU A 115 12.75 8.15 -1.88
CA GLU A 115 13.04 8.40 -0.45
C GLU A 115 11.78 8.53 0.42
N VAL A 116 10.58 8.37 -0.16
CA VAL A 116 9.27 8.56 0.50
C VAL A 116 8.77 7.31 1.20
N ALA A 117 9.55 6.25 1.15
CA ALA A 117 9.57 5.27 2.21
C ALA A 117 10.55 5.75 3.30
N PRO A 118 10.22 6.58 4.33
CA PRO A 118 9.14 7.55 4.58
C PRO A 118 9.53 9.01 4.20
N LEU A 119 8.58 9.78 3.63
CA LEU A 119 8.44 11.27 3.59
C LEU A 119 8.37 11.92 2.19
N LYS A 120 7.12 12.31 1.84
CA LYS A 120 6.57 13.23 0.83
C LYS A 120 6.29 12.80 -0.62
N VAL A 121 5.00 12.79 -0.96
CA VAL A 121 4.43 12.19 -2.17
C VAL A 121 3.75 13.22 -3.07
N SER A 122 3.80 13.02 -4.39
CA SER A 122 2.97 13.69 -5.38
C SER A 122 1.84 12.77 -5.89
N SER A 123 0.66 13.34 -6.11
CA SER A 123 -0.59 12.67 -6.49
C SER A 123 -0.76 12.52 -7.99
N GLY A 124 -1.41 11.44 -8.42
CA GLY A 124 -2.09 11.34 -9.72
C GLY A 124 -2.76 9.97 -9.91
N LEU A 125 -4.08 9.93 -10.14
CA LEU A 125 -4.75 8.73 -10.64
C LEU A 125 -4.82 8.71 -12.17
N SER A 126 -4.46 7.54 -12.68
CA SER A 126 -5.22 6.90 -13.74
C SER A 126 -5.51 5.47 -13.29
N ALA A 127 -6.75 5.02 -13.48
CA ALA A 127 -7.19 3.64 -13.22
C ALA A 127 -6.66 2.64 -14.28
N GLN A 128 -5.51 2.93 -14.87
CA GLN A 128 -4.87 2.04 -15.83
C GLN A 128 -4.15 0.94 -15.04
N SER A 129 -4.34 -0.31 -15.49
CA SER A 129 -3.53 -1.43 -14.99
C SER A 129 -2.05 -1.03 -15.12
N ILE A 130 -1.33 -1.05 -14.01
CA ILE A 130 0.11 -0.85 -14.04
C ILE A 130 0.70 -2.03 -14.81
N ILE A 131 1.46 -1.74 -15.87
CA ILE A 131 2.30 -2.74 -16.54
C ILE A 131 3.62 -2.74 -15.78
N PRO A 132 3.96 -3.81 -15.03
CA PRO A 132 5.16 -3.79 -14.23
C PRO A 132 6.40 -3.72 -15.11
N THR A 133 7.34 -2.86 -14.74
CA THR A 133 8.66 -2.71 -15.32
C THR A 133 9.64 -3.59 -14.56
N PRO A 134 10.24 -4.62 -15.19
CA PRO A 134 11.21 -5.48 -14.52
C PRO A 134 12.56 -4.76 -14.32
N ILE A 135 13.02 -4.68 -13.08
CA ILE A 135 14.28 -4.04 -12.67
C ILE A 135 15.32 -5.06 -12.21
N ASN A 136 16.59 -4.70 -12.29
CA ASN A 136 17.65 -5.42 -11.58
C ASN A 136 17.85 -4.76 -10.22
N THR A 137 18.12 -5.57 -9.20
CA THR A 137 18.62 -5.07 -7.92
C THR A 137 19.50 -6.14 -7.30
N THR A 138 20.50 -5.73 -6.55
CA THR A 138 21.37 -6.62 -5.78
C THR A 138 21.16 -6.45 -4.28
N TYR A 139 20.33 -5.50 -3.86
CA TYR A 139 20.19 -5.13 -2.46
C TYR A 139 18.76 -4.78 -2.08
N VAL A 140 18.23 -5.58 -1.13
CA VAL A 140 16.95 -5.33 -0.46
C VAL A 140 17.22 -4.53 0.80
N ARG A 141 16.64 -3.32 0.88
CA ARG A 141 16.77 -2.41 2.04
C ARG A 141 15.94 -2.86 3.22
N GLY A 142 14.78 -3.47 2.94
CA GLY A 142 13.88 -3.94 3.98
C GLY A 142 12.53 -4.34 3.41
N TYR A 143 11.56 -4.48 4.30
CA TYR A 143 10.20 -4.86 3.95
C TYR A 143 9.21 -3.95 4.67
N THR A 144 8.10 -3.66 4.00
CA THR A 144 7.03 -2.82 4.54
C THR A 144 5.64 -3.40 4.26
N TYR A 145 4.74 -3.29 5.22
CA TYR A 145 3.32 -3.55 5.01
C TYR A 145 2.61 -2.31 4.48
N VAL A 146 1.69 -2.50 3.56
CA VAL A 146 0.79 -1.44 3.09
C VAL A 146 -0.37 -1.35 4.07
N GLN A 147 -0.59 -0.17 4.62
CA GLN A 147 -1.73 0.11 5.50
C GLN A 147 -2.69 1.04 4.77
N ALA A 148 -3.88 0.57 4.42
CA ALA A 148 -4.89 1.39 3.76
C ALA A 148 -5.83 2.04 4.79
N ILE A 149 -6.31 3.24 4.44
CA ILE A 149 -7.24 4.07 5.21
C ILE A 149 -8.21 4.72 4.24
N GLY A 150 -9.50 4.66 4.52
CA GLY A 150 -10.54 5.39 3.79
C GLY A 150 -10.78 6.75 4.41
N GLU A 151 -11.18 7.73 3.60
CA GLU A 151 -11.72 9.00 4.07
C GLU A 151 -13.13 9.17 3.52
N ASP A 152 -14.07 9.63 4.34
CA ASP A 152 -15.43 9.96 3.90
C ASP A 152 -15.55 11.39 3.34
N GLN A 153 -16.74 11.75 2.88
CA GLN A 153 -17.01 13.08 2.32
C GLN A 153 -16.75 14.24 3.31
N ASN A 154 -16.84 13.98 4.62
CA ASN A 154 -16.65 14.95 5.69
C ASN A 154 -15.19 15.04 6.16
N GLY A 155 -14.28 14.23 5.58
CA GLY A 155 -12.88 14.17 5.97
C GLY A 155 -12.59 13.25 7.15
N ASN A 156 -13.56 12.44 7.61
CA ASN A 156 -13.31 11.48 8.67
C ASN A 156 -12.61 10.25 8.10
N VAL A 157 -11.55 9.83 8.77
CA VAL A 157 -10.79 8.64 8.39
C VAL A 157 -11.40 7.38 8.99
N SER A 158 -11.40 6.29 8.23
CA SER A 158 -11.81 4.96 8.67
C SER A 158 -10.79 4.33 9.62
N ASN A 159 -11.10 3.11 10.06
CA ASN A 159 -10.10 2.18 10.53
C ASN A 159 -8.97 1.94 9.50
N VAL A 160 -7.82 1.50 10.00
CA VAL A 160 -6.69 1.05 9.18
C VAL A 160 -6.83 -0.44 8.90
N VAL A 161 -6.56 -0.85 7.66
CA VAL A 161 -6.39 -2.27 7.28
C VAL A 161 -5.00 -2.48 6.70
N GLU A 162 -4.34 -3.56 7.08
CA GLU A 162 -2.96 -3.87 6.68
C GLU A 162 -2.93 -4.98 5.62
N SER A 163 -1.97 -4.92 4.69
CA SER A 163 -1.71 -5.98 3.73
C SER A 163 -1.22 -7.25 4.43
N VAL A 164 -1.70 -8.41 3.98
CA VAL A 164 -1.30 -9.71 4.54
C VAL A 164 0.19 -9.99 4.30
N THR A 165 0.70 -9.53 3.16
CA THR A 165 2.09 -9.69 2.75
C THR A 165 2.81 -8.35 2.71
N ALA A 166 4.09 -8.37 3.08
CA ALA A 166 4.95 -7.20 3.01
C ALA A 166 5.59 -7.07 1.62
N ILE A 167 5.82 -5.83 1.20
CA ILE A 167 6.49 -5.48 -0.05
C ILE A 167 7.97 -5.17 0.26
N PRO A 168 8.92 -5.79 -0.45
CA PRO A 168 10.33 -5.42 -0.34
C PRO A 168 10.57 -4.00 -0.87
N VAL A 169 11.40 -3.25 -0.15
CA VAL A 169 11.94 -1.96 -0.57
C VAL A 169 13.36 -2.20 -1.07
N VAL A 170 13.66 -1.75 -2.28
CA VAL A 170 14.94 -2.03 -2.97
C VAL A 170 15.51 -0.77 -3.60
N ASN A 171 16.81 -0.78 -3.90
CA ASN A 171 17.39 0.21 -4.81
C ASN A 171 17.18 -0.28 -6.24
N CYS A 172 16.57 0.55 -7.09
CA CYS A 172 16.20 0.23 -8.46
C CYS A 172 17.17 0.78 -9.52
N SER A 173 18.27 1.39 -9.08
CA SER A 173 19.39 1.80 -9.91
C SER A 173 20.31 0.64 -10.26
#